data_AF-A0A161LTL8-F1
#
_entry.id   AF-A0A161LTL8-F1
#
_cell.length_a   1.000
_cell.length_b   1.000
_cell.length_c   1.000
_cell.angle_alpha   90.00
_cell.angle_beta   90.00
_cell.angle_gamma   90.00
#
_symmetry.space_group_name_H-M   'P 1'
#
loop_
_entity.id
_entity.type
_entity.pdbx_description
1 polymer ?
#
loop_
_entity_poly.entity_id
_entity_poly.type
_entity_poly.pdbx_seq_one_letter_code
_entity_poly.pdbx_strand_id
1 'polypeptide(L)'
;MGKITVRHYLNTKLKPEVCNDNYICFPIYLTITVNSKNIKRKSHITEFVSAKELENDFVDMPQIKTHLDYEADLITRIIRLYISDIDNRAIKNNLVSFFDLKGYNSKDNFINLLNAYIDFYSHSIYEAVYNQCSSKIENEVFERLKTVFNFADKTEAQRFFSYQNPIEEADFIYKNLSRESIEYLVLRERLKSFLATYANKTGYDIPLIDWKENLIQGELKAFLETYRRKSEYYIKDGFSIDKALIEKYISIIDNIVNADDYIQIAKSRRTTDF
;
A
#
# COMPACT_ATOMS: atom_id res chain seq x y z
N MET A 1 23.64 12.64 -15.08
CA MET A 1 23.05 11.47 -14.38
C MET A 1 23.25 10.24 -15.23
N GLY A 2 23.68 9.12 -14.63
CA GLY A 2 23.80 7.84 -15.34
C GLY A 2 22.44 7.30 -15.80
N LYS A 3 22.43 6.45 -16.83
CA LYS A 3 21.21 5.83 -17.35
C LYS A 3 20.63 4.87 -16.30
N ILE A 4 19.36 5.08 -15.92
CA ILE A 4 18.57 4.14 -15.14
C ILE A 4 17.87 3.21 -16.13
N THR A 5 17.86 1.91 -15.87
CA THR A 5 17.12 0.94 -16.68
C THR A 5 16.50 -0.10 -15.78
N VAL A 6 15.19 -0.29 -15.89
CA VAL A 6 14.46 -1.37 -15.21
C VAL A 6 13.92 -2.28 -16.30
N ARG A 7 14.19 -3.59 -16.19
CA ARG A 7 13.73 -4.59 -17.16
C ARG A 7 13.24 -5.84 -16.46
N HIS A 8 12.07 -6.30 -16.86
CA HIS A 8 11.52 -7.57 -16.43
C HIS A 8 12.11 -8.73 -17.23
N TYR A 9 12.23 -9.89 -16.60
CA TYR A 9 12.72 -11.12 -17.20
C TYR A 9 12.20 -12.34 -16.43
N LEU A 10 12.23 -13.51 -17.07
CA LEU A 10 11.89 -14.78 -16.42
C LEU A 10 13.13 -15.44 -15.85
N ASN A 11 13.07 -15.84 -14.58
CA ASN A 11 14.13 -16.62 -13.99
C ASN A 11 13.91 -18.11 -14.24
N THR A 12 14.33 -18.58 -15.42
CA THR A 12 14.17 -19.98 -15.87
C THR A 12 14.97 -21.01 -15.07
N LYS A 13 15.81 -20.56 -14.12
CA LYS A 13 16.53 -21.44 -13.18
C LYS A 13 15.69 -21.89 -12.00
N LEU A 14 14.55 -21.24 -11.76
CA LEU A 14 13.62 -21.62 -10.71
C LEU A 14 12.69 -22.73 -11.19
N LYS A 15 12.12 -23.48 -10.25
CA LYS A 15 11.15 -24.52 -10.56
C LYS A 15 9.95 -23.87 -11.27
N PRO A 16 9.63 -24.28 -12.50
CA PRO A 16 8.46 -23.77 -13.20
C PRO A 16 7.17 -24.28 -12.57
N GLU A 17 6.09 -23.57 -12.84
CA GLU A 17 4.73 -24.03 -12.59
C GLU A 17 4.04 -24.38 -13.91
N VAL A 18 3.08 -25.31 -13.84
CA VAL A 18 2.22 -25.61 -14.99
C VAL A 18 0.98 -24.75 -14.84
N CYS A 19 0.85 -23.75 -15.72
CA CYS A 19 -0.34 -22.90 -15.77
C CYS A 19 -1.50 -23.60 -16.49
N ASN A 20 -2.64 -22.89 -16.55
CA ASN A 20 -3.74 -23.23 -17.43
C ASN A 20 -3.22 -23.51 -18.86
N ASP A 21 -3.85 -24.46 -19.54
CA ASP A 21 -3.49 -24.90 -20.90
C ASP A 21 -2.12 -25.61 -21.03
N ASN A 22 -1.58 -26.17 -19.93
CA ASN A 22 -0.35 -26.97 -19.90
C ASN A 22 0.95 -26.22 -20.28
N TYR A 23 0.95 -24.89 -20.22
CA TYR A 23 2.17 -24.11 -20.45
C TYR A 23 3.10 -24.09 -19.23
N ILE A 24 4.41 -24.07 -19.50
CA ILE A 24 5.45 -23.90 -18.49
C ILE A 24 5.59 -22.41 -18.19
N CYS A 25 5.31 -22.02 -16.96
CA CYS A 25 5.38 -20.64 -16.50
C CYS A 25 6.43 -20.43 -15.42
N PHE A 26 6.90 -19.20 -15.31
CA PHE A 26 7.91 -18.77 -14.36
C PHE A 26 7.48 -17.49 -13.64
N PRO A 27 7.96 -17.28 -12.41
CA PRO A 27 7.80 -15.99 -11.74
C PRO A 27 8.59 -14.90 -12.46
N ILE A 28 8.05 -13.68 -12.45
CA ILE A 28 8.69 -12.51 -13.04
C ILE A 28 9.74 -11.93 -12.08
N TYR A 29 10.90 -11.62 -12.63
CA TYR A 29 11.99 -10.93 -11.96
C TYR A 29 12.27 -9.61 -12.67
N LEU A 30 12.94 -8.69 -11.99
CA LEU A 30 13.44 -7.47 -12.60
C LEU A 30 14.94 -7.28 -12.36
N THR A 31 15.58 -6.71 -13.37
CA THR A 31 16.94 -6.20 -13.31
C THR A 31 16.89 -4.68 -13.34
N ILE A 32 17.49 -4.06 -12.34
CA ILE A 32 17.66 -2.62 -12.22
C ILE A 32 19.13 -2.31 -12.48
N THR A 33 19.41 -1.51 -13.49
CA THR A 33 20.75 -0.98 -13.78
C THR A 33 20.79 0.51 -13.43
N VAL A 34 21.72 0.89 -12.56
CA VAL A 34 21.99 2.28 -12.19
C VAL A 34 23.48 2.49 -12.01
N ASN A 35 24.06 3.49 -12.68
CA ASN A 35 25.49 3.82 -12.61
C ASN A 35 26.40 2.58 -12.81
N SER A 36 26.10 1.74 -13.80
CA SER A 36 26.81 0.48 -14.11
C SER A 36 26.73 -0.61 -13.03
N LYS A 37 25.91 -0.42 -11.98
CA LYS A 37 25.61 -1.42 -10.96
C LYS A 37 24.26 -2.07 -11.25
N ASN A 38 24.15 -3.37 -10.95
CA ASN A 38 22.94 -4.15 -11.20
C ASN A 38 22.34 -4.68 -9.91
N ILE A 39 21.03 -4.55 -9.78
CA ILE A 39 20.21 -5.16 -8.73
C ILE A 39 19.26 -6.14 -9.41
N LYS A 40 19.18 -7.36 -8.88
CA LYS A 40 18.20 -8.36 -9.29
C LYS A 40 17.26 -8.62 -8.14
N ARG A 41 15.95 -8.55 -8.40
CA ARG A 41 14.92 -8.83 -7.40
C ARG A 41 13.68 -9.45 -8.05
N LYS A 42 12.86 -10.12 -7.25
CA LYS A 42 11.54 -10.60 -7.68
C LYS A 42 10.64 -9.38 -7.94
N SER A 43 9.79 -9.47 -8.96
CA SER A 43 8.72 -8.50 -9.20
C SER A 43 7.70 -8.52 -8.06
N HIS A 44 7.05 -7.38 -7.82
CA HIS A 44 5.85 -7.35 -6.98
C HIS A 44 4.69 -8.10 -7.63
N ILE A 45 4.65 -8.12 -8.96
CA ILE A 45 3.68 -8.86 -9.76
C ILE A 45 3.95 -10.36 -9.55
N THR A 46 2.98 -11.05 -8.96
CA THR A 46 3.12 -12.44 -8.48
C THR A 46 2.73 -13.48 -9.52
N GLU A 47 2.15 -13.02 -10.62
CA GLU A 47 1.69 -13.80 -11.74
C GLU A 47 2.84 -14.59 -12.37
N PHE A 48 2.53 -15.84 -12.72
CA PHE A 48 3.43 -16.71 -13.44
C PHE A 48 3.15 -16.58 -14.92
N VAL A 49 4.20 -16.37 -15.71
CA VAL A 49 4.09 -16.16 -17.15
C VAL A 49 5.07 -17.06 -17.91
N SER A 50 4.67 -17.45 -19.10
CA SER A 50 5.43 -18.24 -20.07
C SER A 50 6.44 -17.38 -20.85
N ALA A 51 7.43 -18.03 -21.45
CA ALA A 51 8.39 -17.36 -22.32
C ALA A 51 7.72 -16.69 -23.53
N LYS A 52 6.67 -17.32 -24.09
CA LYS A 52 5.90 -16.80 -25.21
C LYS A 52 5.21 -15.48 -24.88
N GLU A 53 4.64 -15.36 -23.67
CA GLU A 53 4.00 -14.12 -23.22
C GLU A 53 5.00 -12.98 -23.10
N LEU A 54 6.21 -13.25 -22.58
CA LEU A 54 7.28 -12.25 -22.52
C LEU A 54 7.78 -11.84 -23.93
N GLU A 55 7.99 -12.82 -24.82
CA GLU A 55 8.46 -12.58 -26.20
C GLU A 55 7.48 -11.76 -27.03
N ASN A 56 6.18 -11.98 -26.83
CA ASN A 56 5.11 -11.24 -27.50
C ASN A 56 4.69 -9.98 -26.74
N ASP A 57 5.51 -9.50 -25.78
CA ASP A 57 5.25 -8.25 -25.05
C ASP A 57 3.83 -8.20 -24.43
N PHE A 58 3.38 -9.35 -23.92
CA PHE A 58 2.10 -9.55 -23.25
C PHE A 58 0.88 -9.08 -24.06
N VAL A 59 0.91 -9.20 -25.40
CA VAL A 59 -0.23 -8.85 -26.28
C VAL A 59 -1.55 -9.49 -25.83
N ASP A 60 -1.50 -10.76 -25.42
CA ASP A 60 -2.68 -11.52 -24.96
C ASP A 60 -3.04 -11.25 -23.48
N MET A 61 -2.16 -10.55 -22.74
CA MET A 61 -2.33 -10.21 -21.32
C MET A 61 -2.01 -8.72 -21.06
N PRO A 62 -2.76 -7.79 -21.65
CA PRO A 62 -2.44 -6.35 -21.62
C PRO A 62 -2.44 -5.75 -20.20
N GLN A 63 -3.18 -6.36 -19.26
CA GLN A 63 -3.17 -5.96 -17.86
C GLN A 63 -1.80 -6.21 -17.21
N ILE A 64 -1.16 -7.36 -17.48
CA ILE A 64 0.17 -7.68 -16.93
C ILE A 64 1.17 -6.68 -17.47
N LYS A 65 1.12 -6.38 -18.77
CA LYS A 65 1.97 -5.35 -19.36
C LYS A 65 1.85 -4.01 -18.63
N THR A 66 0.62 -3.57 -18.40
CA THR A 66 0.33 -2.30 -17.73
C THR A 66 0.92 -2.28 -16.31
N HIS A 67 0.82 -3.39 -15.60
CA HIS A 67 1.36 -3.54 -14.25
C HIS A 67 2.89 -3.53 -14.23
N LEU A 68 3.53 -4.21 -15.18
CA LEU A 68 4.98 -4.24 -15.32
C LEU A 68 5.53 -2.86 -15.75
N ASP A 69 4.88 -2.18 -16.70
CA ASP A 69 5.24 -0.83 -17.11
C ASP A 69 5.13 0.15 -15.92
N TYR A 70 4.08 0.02 -15.11
CA TYR A 70 3.92 0.79 -13.88
C TYR A 70 5.03 0.47 -12.86
N GLU A 71 5.37 -0.80 -12.61
CA GLU A 71 6.48 -1.18 -11.72
C GLU A 71 7.82 -0.56 -12.19
N ALA A 72 8.10 -0.61 -13.49
CA ALA A 72 9.31 -0.04 -14.05
C ALA A 72 9.40 1.48 -13.86
N ASP A 73 8.29 2.19 -14.10
CA ASP A 73 8.20 3.64 -13.88
C ASP A 73 8.34 3.98 -12.39
N LEU A 74 7.61 3.30 -11.51
CA LEU A 74 7.67 3.48 -10.07
C LEU A 74 9.09 3.32 -9.54
N ILE A 75 9.77 2.24 -9.90
CA ILE A 75 11.16 2.00 -9.47
C ILE A 75 12.09 3.08 -10.03
N THR A 76 11.87 3.52 -11.27
CA THR A 76 12.66 4.58 -11.88
C THR A 76 12.50 5.90 -11.13
N ARG A 77 11.28 6.28 -10.73
CA ARG A 77 10.99 7.47 -9.92
C ARG A 77 11.65 7.39 -8.55
N ILE A 78 11.57 6.23 -7.89
CA ILE A 78 12.24 6.01 -6.59
C ILE A 78 13.77 6.15 -6.73
N ILE A 79 14.39 5.60 -7.78
CA ILE A 79 15.84 5.74 -8.00
C ILE A 79 16.23 7.20 -8.24
N ARG A 80 15.41 7.96 -8.99
CA ARG A 80 15.65 9.40 -9.21
C ARG A 80 15.61 10.18 -7.89
N LEU A 81 14.59 9.90 -7.06
CA LEU A 81 14.47 10.49 -5.73
C LEU A 81 15.69 10.13 -4.86
N TYR A 82 16.11 8.86 -4.88
CA TYR A 82 17.29 8.40 -4.15
C TYR A 82 18.57 9.14 -4.55
N ILE A 83 18.83 9.29 -5.86
CA ILE A 83 20.02 10.02 -6.34
C ILE A 83 19.97 11.48 -5.88
N SER A 84 18.80 12.12 -6.00
CA SER A 84 18.60 13.50 -5.50
C SER A 84 18.85 13.61 -4.00
N ASP A 85 18.34 12.67 -3.20
CA ASP A 85 18.50 12.69 -1.75
C ASP A 85 19.94 12.42 -1.30
N ILE A 86 20.69 11.58 -2.03
CA ILE A 86 22.14 11.42 -1.83
C ILE A 86 22.85 12.75 -2.06
N ASP A 87 22.63 13.35 -3.24
CA ASP A 87 23.35 14.54 -3.67
C ASP A 87 23.07 15.72 -2.71
N ASN A 88 21.86 15.79 -2.17
CA ASN A 88 21.43 16.80 -1.21
C ASN A 88 21.69 16.44 0.26
N ARG A 89 22.29 15.28 0.56
CA ARG A 89 22.48 14.76 1.94
C ARG A 89 21.19 14.71 2.77
N ALA A 90 20.07 14.39 2.11
CA ALA A 90 18.73 14.39 2.70
C ALA A 90 18.25 12.99 3.12
N ILE A 91 19.07 11.94 2.95
CA ILE A 91 18.73 10.60 3.42
C ILE A 91 18.62 10.61 4.95
N LYS A 92 17.38 10.52 5.45
CA LYS A 92 17.12 10.43 6.89
C LYS A 92 17.77 9.16 7.46
N ASN A 93 18.48 9.27 8.59
CA ASN A 93 19.08 8.13 9.31
C ASN A 93 18.08 7.01 9.64
N ASN A 94 16.80 7.32 9.71
CA ASN A 94 15.74 6.36 10.04
C ASN A 94 15.48 5.35 8.90
N LEU A 95 15.78 5.68 7.64
CA LEU A 95 15.77 4.74 6.50
C LEU A 95 16.86 3.67 6.66
N VAL A 96 17.99 4.03 7.29
CA VAL A 96 19.07 3.09 7.64
C VAL A 96 18.63 2.10 8.72
N SER A 97 17.60 2.39 9.52
CA SER A 97 17.05 1.39 10.46
C SER A 97 16.09 0.37 9.82
N PHE A 98 15.71 0.57 8.55
CA PHE A 98 15.02 -0.45 7.73
C PHE A 98 16.02 -1.47 7.13
N PHE A 99 17.29 -1.07 7.04
CA PHE A 99 18.44 -1.81 6.48
C PHE A 99 18.67 -3.17 7.15
N ASP A 100 18.52 -3.26 8.47
CA ASP A 100 18.83 -4.47 9.24
C ASP A 100 17.77 -5.58 9.10
N LEU A 101 16.64 -5.29 8.44
CA LEU A 101 15.47 -6.18 8.45
C LEU A 101 15.39 -7.13 7.25
N LYS A 102 16.07 -6.85 6.13
CA LYS A 102 15.89 -7.57 4.84
C LYS A 102 17.10 -8.38 4.36
N GLY A 103 18.24 -8.32 5.04
CA GLY A 103 19.41 -9.16 4.75
C GLY A 103 20.09 -8.89 3.40
N TYR A 104 20.10 -7.64 2.93
CA TYR A 104 20.82 -7.27 1.71
C TYR A 104 22.34 -7.42 1.93
N ASN A 105 22.94 -8.41 1.28
CA ASN A 105 24.34 -8.78 1.50
C ASN A 105 25.27 -8.34 0.34
N SER A 106 25.00 -7.18 -0.29
CA SER A 106 25.96 -6.63 -1.26
C SER A 106 27.19 -6.10 -0.53
N LYS A 107 28.37 -6.26 -1.13
CA LYS A 107 29.60 -5.57 -0.67
C LYS A 107 29.54 -4.05 -0.91
N ASP A 108 28.55 -3.59 -1.64
CA ASP A 108 28.38 -2.19 -2.04
C ASP A 108 27.26 -1.52 -1.25
N ASN A 109 27.62 -0.62 -0.33
CA ASN A 109 26.67 0.11 0.52
C ASN A 109 25.65 0.93 -0.27
N PHE A 110 26.02 1.44 -1.45
CA PHE A 110 25.07 2.15 -2.32
C PHE A 110 23.93 1.21 -2.75
N ILE A 111 24.25 -0.05 -3.07
CA ILE A 111 23.26 -1.03 -3.51
C ILE A 111 22.37 -1.49 -2.36
N ASN A 112 22.94 -1.71 -1.18
CA ASN A 112 22.13 -2.09 -0.02
C ASN A 112 21.16 -0.96 0.36
N LEU A 113 21.64 0.29 0.37
CA LEU A 113 20.82 1.44 0.69
C LEU A 113 19.74 1.69 -0.38
N LEU A 114 20.08 1.56 -1.67
CA LEU A 114 19.09 1.67 -2.74
C LEU A 114 18.00 0.60 -2.65
N ASN A 115 18.33 -0.64 -2.32
CA ASN A 115 17.32 -1.69 -2.11
C ASN A 115 16.34 -1.34 -0.99
N ALA A 116 16.86 -0.87 0.15
CA ALA A 116 16.02 -0.42 1.27
C ALA A 116 15.15 0.78 0.87
N TYR A 117 15.70 1.70 0.07
CA TYR A 117 14.99 2.86 -0.43
C TYR A 117 13.83 2.46 -1.38
N ILE A 118 14.06 1.50 -2.27
CA ILE A 118 13.00 0.92 -3.12
C ILE A 118 11.92 0.29 -2.26
N ASP A 119 12.28 -0.60 -1.31
CA ASP A 119 11.28 -1.26 -0.46
C ASP A 119 10.43 -0.28 0.35
N PHE A 120 11.05 0.76 0.91
CA PHE A 120 10.36 1.76 1.70
C PHE A 120 9.33 2.56 0.87
N TYR A 121 9.75 3.03 -0.30
CA TYR A 121 8.89 3.88 -1.15
C TYR A 121 7.89 3.10 -2.00
N SER A 122 8.13 1.81 -2.22
CA SER A 122 7.16 0.88 -2.79
C SER A 122 6.13 0.40 -1.76
N HIS A 123 6.32 0.67 -0.46
CA HIS A 123 5.40 0.21 0.59
C HIS A 123 4.04 0.91 0.47
N SER A 124 2.98 0.15 0.69
CA SER A 124 1.61 0.63 0.64
C SER A 124 1.30 1.59 1.79
N ILE A 125 0.74 2.77 1.49
CA ILE A 125 0.27 3.69 2.53
C ILE A 125 -1.01 3.17 3.22
N TYR A 126 -1.75 2.27 2.57
CA TYR A 126 -3.03 1.79 3.08
C TYR A 126 -2.91 1.19 4.46
N GLU A 127 -1.88 0.36 4.67
CA GLU A 127 -1.67 -0.32 5.94
C GLU A 127 -1.46 0.68 7.08
N ALA A 128 -0.63 1.71 6.85
CA ALA A 128 -0.40 2.74 7.85
C ALA A 128 -1.68 3.53 8.16
N VAL A 129 -2.43 3.92 7.12
CA VAL A 129 -3.70 4.62 7.30
C VAL A 129 -4.71 3.72 8.02
N TYR A 130 -4.84 2.46 7.60
CA TYR A 130 -5.75 1.49 8.20
C TYR A 130 -5.46 1.30 9.68
N ASN A 131 -4.20 1.05 10.05
CA ASN A 131 -3.81 0.81 11.44
C ASN A 131 -4.08 2.03 12.32
N GLN A 132 -3.80 3.24 11.82
CA GLN A 132 -4.04 4.46 12.58
C GLN A 132 -5.54 4.77 12.71
N CYS A 133 -6.33 4.58 11.66
CA CYS A 133 -7.78 4.67 11.72
C CYS A 133 -8.36 3.65 12.71
N SER A 134 -7.98 2.37 12.58
CA SER A 134 -8.49 1.29 13.42
C SER A 134 -8.10 1.50 14.89
N SER A 135 -6.87 1.90 15.20
CA SER A 135 -6.47 2.20 16.58
C SER A 135 -7.33 3.30 17.22
N LYS A 136 -7.64 4.38 16.47
CA LYS A 136 -8.53 5.43 16.99
C LYS A 136 -9.94 4.92 17.25
N ILE A 137 -10.51 4.18 16.29
CA ILE A 137 -11.87 3.63 16.41
C ILE A 137 -11.94 2.63 17.55
N GLU A 138 -11.06 1.62 17.57
CA GLU A 138 -11.02 0.56 18.57
C GLU A 138 -10.84 1.10 19.99
N ASN A 139 -9.97 2.09 20.19
CA ASN A 139 -9.78 2.70 21.50
C ASN A 139 -11.04 3.43 21.97
N GLU A 140 -11.70 4.21 21.12
CA GLU A 140 -12.95 4.87 21.52
C GLU A 140 -14.03 3.85 21.85
N VAL A 141 -14.20 2.84 21.00
CA VAL A 141 -15.30 1.90 21.22
C VAL A 141 -15.02 1.00 22.43
N PHE A 142 -13.78 0.58 22.66
CA PHE A 142 -13.39 -0.13 23.88
C PHE A 142 -13.75 0.69 25.13
N GLU A 143 -13.40 1.98 25.15
CA GLU A 143 -13.69 2.87 26.28
C GLU A 143 -15.19 3.06 26.54
N ARG A 144 -16.01 3.07 25.48
CA ARG A 144 -17.47 3.20 25.60
C ARG A 144 -18.16 1.90 25.94
N LEU A 145 -17.67 0.78 25.39
CA LEU A 145 -18.32 -0.49 25.55
C LEU A 145 -17.97 -1.18 26.86
N LYS A 146 -16.77 -0.98 27.42
CA LYS A 146 -16.40 -1.56 28.72
C LYS A 146 -17.33 -1.15 29.87
N THR A 147 -18.11 -0.09 29.69
CA THR A 147 -19.10 0.38 30.69
C THR A 147 -20.51 -0.18 30.44
N VAL A 148 -20.79 -0.66 29.22
CA VAL A 148 -22.11 -1.17 28.80
C VAL A 148 -22.11 -2.70 28.71
N PHE A 149 -20.98 -3.30 28.37
CA PHE A 149 -20.78 -4.74 28.19
C PHE A 149 -19.58 -5.21 29.03
N ASN A 150 -19.72 -6.38 29.64
CA ASN A 150 -18.64 -7.06 30.35
C ASN A 150 -17.77 -7.85 29.36
N PHE A 151 -16.92 -7.16 28.61
CA PHE A 151 -15.85 -7.80 27.87
C PHE A 151 -14.80 -8.37 28.84
N ALA A 152 -14.38 -9.61 28.64
CA ALA A 152 -13.34 -10.25 29.43
C ALA A 152 -11.96 -9.63 29.18
N ASP A 153 -11.70 -9.19 27.94
CA ASP A 153 -10.45 -8.53 27.55
C ASP A 153 -10.59 -7.61 26.32
N LYS A 154 -9.49 -6.92 25.97
CA LYS A 154 -9.43 -6.02 24.81
C LYS A 154 -9.60 -6.75 23.48
N THR A 155 -9.19 -8.01 23.39
CA THR A 155 -9.27 -8.81 22.16
C THR A 155 -10.71 -9.22 21.85
N GLU A 156 -11.51 -9.52 22.86
CA GLU A 156 -12.94 -9.77 22.71
C GLU A 156 -13.68 -8.54 22.19
N ALA A 157 -13.38 -7.35 22.74
CA ALA A 157 -13.90 -6.09 22.23
C ALA A 157 -13.47 -5.82 20.78
N GLN A 158 -12.21 -6.11 20.43
CA GLN A 158 -11.72 -5.95 19.05
C GLN A 158 -12.42 -6.86 18.05
N ARG A 159 -12.73 -8.11 18.43
CA ARG A 159 -13.50 -9.04 17.59
C ARG A 159 -14.92 -8.54 17.33
N PHE A 160 -15.50 -7.83 18.29
CA PHE A 160 -16.78 -7.16 18.13
C PHE A 160 -16.73 -6.03 17.06
N PHE A 161 -15.56 -5.53 16.66
CA PHE A 161 -15.43 -4.55 15.56
C PHE A 161 -15.02 -5.14 14.22
N SER A 162 -14.38 -6.32 14.22
CA SER A 162 -13.85 -6.91 13.00
C SER A 162 -14.97 -7.54 12.18
N TYR A 163 -15.47 -6.79 11.20
CA TYR A 163 -16.16 -7.23 9.97
C TYR A 163 -16.79 -8.63 10.00
N GLN A 164 -17.95 -8.76 10.65
CA GLN A 164 -19.05 -9.66 10.25
C GLN A 164 -20.31 -9.52 11.14
N ASN A 165 -20.49 -8.38 11.79
CA ASN A 165 -21.64 -8.23 12.68
C ASN A 165 -22.95 -8.10 11.87
N PRO A 166 -24.05 -8.72 12.34
CA PRO A 166 -25.40 -8.44 11.87
C PRO A 166 -25.70 -6.94 11.83
N ILE A 167 -26.61 -6.53 10.94
CA ILE A 167 -26.99 -5.12 10.71
C ILE A 167 -27.33 -4.38 12.02
N GLU A 168 -27.96 -5.06 12.98
CA GLU A 168 -28.39 -4.49 14.26
C GLU A 168 -27.21 -4.13 15.19
N GLU A 169 -26.15 -4.92 15.18
CA GLU A 169 -24.93 -4.67 15.95
C GLU A 169 -24.09 -3.56 15.31
N ALA A 170 -24.09 -3.48 13.97
CA ALA A 170 -23.48 -2.37 13.26
C ALA A 170 -24.16 -1.04 13.62
N ASP A 171 -25.50 -0.98 13.57
CA ASP A 171 -26.28 0.20 13.98
C ASP A 171 -25.99 0.62 15.42
N PHE A 172 -25.83 -0.33 16.33
CA PHE A 172 -25.44 -0.06 17.72
C PHE A 172 -24.05 0.58 17.82
N ILE A 173 -23.06 0.05 17.10
CA ILE A 173 -21.70 0.61 17.07
C ILE A 173 -21.73 2.04 16.49
N TYR A 174 -22.42 2.26 15.38
CA TYR A 174 -22.50 3.59 14.75
C TYR A 174 -23.14 4.64 15.66
N LYS A 175 -24.24 4.30 16.35
CA LYS A 175 -24.91 5.22 17.28
C LYS A 175 -24.08 5.59 18.50
N ASN A 176 -23.11 4.76 18.85
CA ASN A 176 -22.27 4.97 20.03
C ASN A 176 -20.89 5.55 19.71
N LEU A 177 -20.54 5.77 18.45
CA LEU A 177 -19.28 6.40 18.06
C LEU A 177 -19.37 7.94 18.05
N SER A 178 -18.27 8.61 18.40
CA SER A 178 -18.14 10.04 18.12
C SER A 178 -18.16 10.29 16.61
N ARG A 179 -18.52 11.53 16.24
CA ARG A 179 -18.41 11.99 14.85
C ARG A 179 -17.01 11.81 14.28
N GLU A 180 -15.96 12.07 15.07
CA GLU A 180 -14.58 11.88 14.63
C GLU A 180 -14.31 10.41 14.27
N SER A 181 -14.67 9.45 15.13
CA SER A 181 -14.44 8.03 14.82
C SER A 181 -15.26 7.52 13.64
N ILE A 182 -16.47 8.04 13.44
CA ILE A 182 -17.26 7.76 12.22
C ILE A 182 -16.51 8.26 10.97
N GLU A 183 -15.90 9.45 11.04
CA GLU A 183 -15.09 9.99 9.94
C GLU A 183 -13.86 9.09 9.64
N TYR A 184 -13.14 8.61 10.65
CA TYR A 184 -12.03 7.66 10.46
C TYR A 184 -12.50 6.31 9.89
N LEU A 185 -13.66 5.82 10.34
CA LEU A 185 -14.26 4.59 9.84
C LEU A 185 -14.63 4.70 8.37
N VAL A 186 -15.31 5.79 7.99
CA VAL A 186 -15.67 6.07 6.60
C VAL A 186 -14.41 6.22 5.75
N LEU A 187 -13.39 6.97 6.21
CA LEU A 187 -12.11 7.09 5.50
C LEU A 187 -11.48 5.71 5.24
N ARG A 188 -11.39 4.86 6.27
CA ARG A 188 -10.83 3.51 6.17
C ARG A 188 -11.54 2.67 5.11
N GLU A 189 -12.87 2.63 5.13
CA GLU A 189 -13.64 1.83 4.18
C GLU A 189 -13.60 2.38 2.76
N ARG A 190 -13.57 3.70 2.60
CA ARG A 190 -13.44 4.33 1.28
C ARG A 190 -12.06 4.10 0.70
N LEU A 191 -11.00 4.16 1.51
CA LEU A 191 -9.65 3.86 1.06
C LEU A 191 -9.53 2.39 0.63
N LYS A 192 -10.09 1.45 1.40
CA LYS A 192 -10.18 0.03 1.01
C LYS A 192 -10.88 -0.17 -0.33
N SER A 193 -12.02 0.51 -0.54
CA SER A 193 -12.76 0.44 -1.79
C SER A 193 -11.99 1.06 -2.97
N PHE A 194 -11.30 2.16 -2.73
CA PHE A 194 -10.46 2.83 -3.72
C PHE A 194 -9.29 1.95 -4.14
N LEU A 195 -8.64 1.25 -3.19
CA LEU A 195 -7.54 0.32 -3.47
C LEU A 195 -7.94 -0.81 -4.41
N ALA A 196 -9.13 -1.39 -4.24
CA ALA A 196 -9.61 -2.41 -5.17
C ALA A 196 -9.68 -1.88 -6.60
N THR A 197 -10.02 -0.60 -6.78
CA THR A 197 -10.05 0.04 -8.11
C THR A 197 -8.63 0.33 -8.61
N TYR A 198 -7.76 0.84 -7.73
CA TYR A 198 -6.41 1.26 -8.06
C TYR A 198 -5.47 0.08 -8.35
N ALA A 199 -5.48 -0.95 -7.50
CA ALA A 199 -4.66 -2.14 -7.66
C ALA A 199 -5.01 -2.91 -8.94
N ASN A 200 -6.28 -2.92 -9.37
CA ASN A 200 -6.65 -3.49 -10.66
C ASN A 200 -5.99 -2.75 -11.84
N LYS A 201 -5.80 -1.43 -11.73
CA LYS A 201 -5.18 -0.59 -12.76
C LYS A 201 -3.66 -0.73 -12.77
N THR A 202 -3.01 -0.82 -11.62
CA THR A 202 -1.53 -0.69 -11.51
C THR A 202 -0.81 -1.97 -11.09
N GLY A 203 -1.52 -2.93 -10.49
CA GLY A 203 -0.93 -4.10 -9.84
C GLY A 203 -0.36 -3.81 -8.44
N TYR A 204 -0.59 -2.60 -7.92
CA TYR A 204 -0.06 -2.14 -6.63
C TYR A 204 -1.16 -1.57 -5.74
N ASP A 205 -1.06 -1.84 -4.44
CA ASP A 205 -1.64 -0.95 -3.44
C ASP A 205 -0.93 0.41 -3.51
N ILE A 206 -1.62 1.51 -3.14
CA ILE A 206 -1.09 2.89 -3.26
C ILE A 206 0.32 3.02 -2.65
N PRO A 207 1.37 3.11 -3.48
CA PRO A 207 2.73 3.18 -2.98
C PRO A 207 3.01 4.54 -2.36
N LEU A 208 3.90 4.58 -1.37
CA LEU A 208 4.30 5.82 -0.71
C LEU A 208 4.82 6.89 -1.69
N ILE A 209 5.59 6.48 -2.71
CA ILE A 209 6.12 7.41 -3.72
C ILE A 209 4.99 8.13 -4.48
N ASP A 210 3.91 7.44 -4.83
CA ASP A 210 2.78 8.02 -5.56
C ASP A 210 2.00 9.03 -4.72
N TRP A 211 1.93 8.80 -3.41
CA TRP A 211 1.37 9.79 -2.49
C TRP A 211 2.27 11.00 -2.34
N LYS A 212 3.59 10.81 -2.15
CA LYS A 212 4.57 11.90 -2.01
C LYS A 212 4.65 12.80 -3.23
N GLU A 213 4.52 12.22 -4.42
CA GLU A 213 4.51 12.97 -5.69
C GLU A 213 3.13 13.51 -6.07
N ASN A 214 2.13 13.34 -5.19
CA ASN A 214 0.76 13.81 -5.38
C ASN A 214 0.07 13.28 -6.65
N LEU A 215 0.46 12.08 -7.10
CA LEU A 215 -0.12 11.47 -8.30
C LEU A 215 -1.51 10.88 -8.01
N ILE A 216 -1.73 10.45 -6.77
CA ILE A 216 -2.93 9.70 -6.39
C ILE A 216 -4.00 10.55 -5.69
N GLN A 217 -3.64 11.68 -5.08
CA GLN A 217 -4.59 12.44 -4.25
C GLN A 217 -5.78 12.94 -5.09
N GLY A 218 -5.52 13.38 -6.33
CA GLY A 218 -6.56 13.82 -7.26
C GLY A 218 -7.54 12.70 -7.63
N GLU A 219 -7.03 11.49 -7.92
CA GLU A 219 -7.86 10.31 -8.20
C GLU A 219 -8.71 9.91 -6.99
N LEU A 220 -8.12 9.92 -5.78
CA LEU A 220 -8.84 9.65 -4.53
C LEU A 220 -9.93 10.71 -4.29
N LYS A 221 -9.64 11.99 -4.52
CA LYS A 221 -10.59 13.09 -4.39
C LYS A 221 -11.79 12.90 -5.31
N ALA A 222 -11.53 12.62 -6.59
CA ALA A 222 -12.57 12.33 -7.57
C ALA A 222 -13.40 11.10 -7.18
N PHE A 223 -12.76 10.04 -6.69
CA PHE A 223 -13.44 8.85 -6.18
C PHE A 223 -14.40 9.21 -5.04
N LEU A 224 -13.94 9.92 -4.03
CA LEU A 224 -14.77 10.36 -2.89
C LEU A 224 -15.94 11.27 -3.32
N GLU A 225 -15.73 12.11 -4.34
CA GLU A 225 -16.80 12.94 -4.91
C GLU A 225 -17.91 12.13 -5.59
N THR A 226 -17.63 10.94 -6.12
CA THR A 226 -18.69 10.08 -6.67
C THR A 226 -19.63 9.58 -5.58
N TYR A 227 -19.12 9.29 -4.39
CA TYR A 227 -19.92 8.87 -3.24
C TYR A 227 -20.74 10.01 -2.66
N ARG A 228 -20.22 11.24 -2.67
CA ARG A 228 -21.00 12.44 -2.35
C ARG A 228 -22.28 12.54 -3.19
N ARG A 229 -22.21 12.14 -4.47
CA ARG A 229 -23.35 12.23 -5.41
C ARG A 229 -24.33 11.04 -5.31
N LYS A 230 -23.88 9.89 -4.80
CA LYS A 230 -24.63 8.62 -4.76
C LYS A 230 -25.24 8.30 -3.38
N SER A 231 -25.41 9.28 -2.50
CA SER A 231 -25.78 9.07 -1.09
C SER A 231 -27.23 8.58 -0.90
N GLU A 232 -27.48 7.30 -1.17
CA GLU A 232 -28.65 6.56 -0.67
C GLU A 232 -28.24 5.44 0.30
N TYR A 233 -26.97 5.02 0.32
CA TYR A 233 -26.55 3.78 1.01
C TYR A 233 -25.74 3.93 2.29
N TYR A 234 -25.40 5.15 2.72
CA TYR A 234 -24.70 5.33 3.99
C TYR A 234 -25.39 6.39 4.84
N ILE A 235 -25.97 5.86 5.91
CA ILE A 235 -26.27 6.49 7.20
C ILE A 235 -27.67 7.10 7.29
N LYS A 236 -28.58 6.29 7.86
CA LYS A 236 -29.86 6.69 8.47
C LYS A 236 -29.73 7.85 9.50
N ASP A 237 -28.51 8.29 9.83
CA ASP A 237 -28.18 9.35 10.81
C ASP A 237 -27.62 10.66 10.20
N GLY A 238 -27.73 10.90 8.89
CA GLY A 238 -27.47 12.23 8.30
C GLY A 238 -26.00 12.63 8.10
N PHE A 239 -25.08 11.66 8.01
CA PHE A 239 -23.68 11.92 7.68
C PHE A 239 -23.46 11.97 6.17
N SER A 240 -23.03 13.12 5.65
CA SER A 240 -22.76 13.32 4.22
C SER A 240 -21.28 13.61 3.96
N ILE A 241 -20.73 13.04 2.88
CA ILE A 241 -19.39 13.37 2.43
C ILE A 241 -19.46 14.69 1.67
N ASP A 242 -19.05 15.78 2.32
CA ASP A 242 -18.93 17.09 1.68
C ASP A 242 -17.48 17.38 1.26
N LYS A 243 -17.27 18.56 0.65
CA LYS A 243 -15.94 18.97 0.20
C LYS A 243 -14.96 19.15 1.38
N ALA A 244 -15.42 19.71 2.50
CA ALA A 244 -14.57 19.96 3.66
C ALA A 244 -14.08 18.64 4.28
N LEU A 245 -14.94 17.63 4.32
CA LEU A 245 -14.59 16.30 4.80
C LEU A 245 -13.58 15.60 3.89
N ILE A 246 -13.70 15.77 2.56
CA ILE A 246 -12.70 15.25 1.62
C ILE A 246 -11.32 15.90 1.86
N GLU A 247 -11.25 17.22 2.01
CA GLU A 247 -9.98 17.89 2.34
C GLU A 247 -9.42 17.40 3.69
N LYS A 248 -10.30 17.20 4.68
CA LYS A 248 -9.91 16.64 5.97
C LYS A 248 -9.33 15.24 5.83
N TYR A 249 -9.91 14.38 5.00
CA TYR A 249 -9.39 13.03 4.74
C TYR A 249 -8.01 13.04 4.09
N ILE A 250 -7.79 13.89 3.10
CA ILE A 250 -6.46 14.06 2.49
C ILE A 250 -5.46 14.54 3.56
N SER A 251 -5.82 15.54 4.37
CA SER A 251 -4.97 16.02 5.45
C SER A 251 -4.67 14.96 6.51
N ILE A 252 -5.64 14.10 6.86
CA ILE A 252 -5.41 12.96 7.75
C ILE A 252 -4.34 12.07 7.14
N ILE A 253 -4.51 11.62 5.89
CA ILE A 253 -3.53 10.73 5.26
C ILE A 253 -2.15 11.40 5.17
N ASP A 254 -2.08 12.68 4.82
CA ASP A 254 -0.82 13.43 4.80
C ASP A 254 -0.13 13.44 6.17
N ASN A 255 -0.88 13.65 7.25
CA ASN A 255 -0.32 13.63 8.59
C ASN A 255 0.22 12.23 8.95
N ILE A 256 -0.48 11.16 8.56
CA ILE A 256 -0.06 9.77 8.79
C ILE A 256 1.22 9.45 8.02
N VAL A 257 1.26 9.82 6.74
CA VAL A 257 2.38 9.53 5.83
C VAL A 257 3.62 10.34 6.17
N ASN A 258 3.45 11.58 6.63
CA ASN A 258 4.56 12.47 6.98
C ASN A 258 5.01 12.36 8.44
N ALA A 259 4.25 11.66 9.30
CA ALA A 259 4.70 11.38 10.65
C ALA A 259 5.98 10.54 10.63
N ASP A 260 6.93 10.86 11.50
CA ASP A 260 8.12 10.03 11.70
C ASP A 260 7.75 8.58 12.12
N ASP A 261 6.50 8.36 12.56
CA ASP A 261 5.88 7.07 12.91
C ASP A 261 5.60 6.13 11.74
N TYR A 262 5.51 6.61 10.48
CA TYR A 262 5.37 5.71 9.32
C TYR A 262 6.54 4.71 9.26
N ILE A 263 7.73 5.16 9.71
CA ILE A 263 8.93 4.34 9.81
C ILE A 263 8.79 3.25 10.90
N GLN A 264 8.03 3.50 11.97
CA GLN A 264 7.77 2.50 13.02
C GLN A 264 6.71 1.48 12.59
N ILE A 265 5.68 1.91 11.86
CA ILE A 265 4.66 1.00 11.30
C ILE A 265 5.27 0.09 10.22
N ALA A 266 6.18 0.60 9.39
CA ALA A 266 6.90 -0.21 8.43
C ALA A 266 7.84 -1.25 9.10
N LYS A 267 8.28 -1.02 10.35
CA LYS A 267 9.13 -1.94 11.12
C LYS A 267 8.37 -3.11 11.75
N SER A 268 7.07 -3.00 12.05
CA SER A 268 6.33 -4.03 12.78
C SER A 268 5.96 -5.26 11.94
N ARG A 269 6.24 -5.27 10.63
CA ARG A 269 5.82 -6.33 9.69
C ARG A 269 6.74 -7.56 9.61
N ARG A 270 7.39 -7.95 10.72
CA ARG A 270 8.38 -9.04 10.73
C ARG A 270 7.91 -10.39 11.30
N THR A 271 6.61 -10.60 11.54
CA THR A 271 6.17 -11.85 12.22
C THR A 271 5.22 -12.77 11.46
N THR A 272 4.80 -12.48 10.22
CA THR A 272 3.77 -13.34 9.57
C THR A 272 4.05 -13.81 8.15
N ASP A 273 5.08 -13.34 7.46
CA ASP A 273 5.37 -13.83 6.09
C ASP A 273 6.78 -14.45 6.02
N PHE A 274 6.88 -15.69 6.47
CA PHE A 274 7.91 -16.67 6.11
C PHE A 274 7.24 -18.04 5.88
#